data_AF-A0A0G0B0W9-F1
#
_entry.id   AF-A0A0G0B0W9-F1
#
_cell.length_a   1.000
_cell.length_b   1.000
_cell.length_c   1.000
_cell.angle_alpha   90.00
_cell.angle_beta   90.00
_cell.angle_gamma   90.00
#
_symmetry.space_group_name_H-M   'P 1'
#
loop_
_entity.id
_entity.type
_entity.pdbx_description
1 polymer ?
#
loop_
_entity_poly.entity_id
_entity_poly.type
_entity_poly.pdbx_seq_one_letter_code
_entity_poly.pdbx_strand_id
1 'polypeptide(L)'
;MKKYLLIILSLSFNIILANDVIVEQANNNPLPVFSIETVFNVIESGKYDLNNIMLVAENGMLTNDVYIKEKSIDIYRYLLRSDENKKNKILLEKALAAAKIGAFYDIIFGSIRGSALHLFEVLVKIGVGLDDAVAAAEFTIFKRNGFHYRNRALDLFVALFKKGKAFDQAFNLVEKGIFIENSFVIRRTLELFDELIKYNGKNLMANLDSFNRVLKIFDNAFNYSDSYTISRYSEILLDIAKMKNKAGKLPQELINKSLDKCKIILSTYDLNDKSKFEKIQKELIKYA
;
A
#
# COMPACT_ATOMS: atom_id res chain seq x y z
N MET A 1 -24.86 19.83 -15.85
CA MET A 1 -24.43 19.89 -14.44
C MET A 1 -22.93 20.15 -14.25
N LYS A 2 -22.29 21.01 -15.08
CA LYS A 2 -20.89 21.46 -14.90
C LYS A 2 -20.77 22.86 -14.27
N LYS A 3 -21.89 23.58 -14.03
CA LYS A 3 -21.88 25.02 -13.69
C LYS A 3 -21.81 25.37 -12.21
N TYR A 4 -22.16 24.46 -11.29
CA TYR A 4 -22.23 24.79 -9.85
C TYR A 4 -20.97 24.43 -9.05
N LEU A 5 -20.01 23.74 -9.67
CA LEU A 5 -18.79 23.28 -9.04
C LEU A 5 -17.63 24.30 -9.10
N LEU A 6 -17.81 25.38 -9.86
CA LEU A 6 -16.80 26.41 -10.12
C LEU A 6 -16.76 27.51 -9.05
N ILE A 7 -17.84 27.71 -8.29
CA ILE A 7 -18.01 28.90 -7.44
C ILE A 7 -17.26 28.77 -6.11
N ILE A 8 -17.11 27.55 -5.58
CA ILE A 8 -16.38 27.32 -4.31
C ILE A 8 -14.87 27.41 -4.53
N LEU A 9 -14.38 26.95 -5.70
CA LEU A 9 -12.99 27.13 -6.08
C LEU A 9 -12.66 28.59 -6.41
N SER A 10 -13.55 29.35 -7.06
CA SER A 10 -13.28 30.75 -7.42
C SER A 10 -13.23 31.71 -6.22
N LEU A 11 -14.06 31.51 -5.19
CA LEU A 11 -14.02 32.32 -3.97
C LEU A 11 -12.73 32.10 -3.15
N SER A 12 -12.24 30.86 -3.12
CA SER A 12 -10.96 30.53 -2.48
C SER A 12 -9.78 31.07 -3.29
N PHE A 13 -9.87 31.01 -4.63
CA PHE A 13 -8.80 31.42 -5.55
C PHE A 13 -8.58 32.93 -5.65
N ASN A 14 -9.62 33.75 -5.46
CA ASN A 14 -9.46 35.21 -5.47
C ASN A 14 -8.56 35.73 -4.33
N ILE A 15 -8.44 34.98 -3.23
CA ILE A 15 -7.50 35.29 -2.13
C ILE A 15 -6.05 34.93 -2.52
N ILE A 16 -5.88 34.01 -3.48
CA ILE A 16 -4.58 33.49 -3.96
C ILE A 16 -3.88 34.48 -4.89
N LEU A 17 -4.64 35.31 -5.60
CA LEU A 17 -4.15 36.17 -6.67
C LEU A 17 -3.81 37.59 -6.24
N ALA A 18 -3.89 37.89 -4.94
CA ALA A 18 -3.45 39.19 -4.41
C ALA A 18 -1.92 39.34 -4.35
N ASN A 19 -1.14 38.32 -4.76
CA ASN A 19 0.31 38.40 -4.91
C ASN A 19 0.72 38.41 -6.40
N ASP A 20 0.65 39.60 -6.99
CA ASP A 20 1.35 40.19 -8.15
C ASP A 20 1.55 39.45 -9.49
N VAL A 21 1.30 38.15 -9.64
CA VAL A 21 1.71 37.45 -10.88
C VAL A 21 0.64 37.44 -11.97
N ILE A 22 -0.66 37.61 -11.65
CA ILE A 22 -1.74 37.51 -12.66
C ILE A 22 -2.93 38.45 -12.33
N VAL A 23 -2.68 39.72 -12.03
CA VAL A 23 -3.76 40.71 -11.78
C VAL A 23 -4.28 41.33 -13.08
N GLU A 24 -3.48 41.34 -14.16
CA GLU A 24 -3.81 42.11 -15.37
C GLU A 24 -4.93 41.50 -16.24
N GLN A 25 -5.27 40.22 -16.05
CA GLN A 25 -6.36 39.55 -16.81
C GLN A 25 -7.73 39.57 -16.11
N ALA A 26 -7.81 39.96 -14.83
CA ALA A 26 -9.01 39.77 -14.01
C ALA A 26 -10.02 40.94 -14.06
N ASN A 27 -9.62 42.12 -14.52
CA ASN A 27 -10.43 43.33 -14.30
C ASN A 27 -11.66 43.49 -15.22
N ASN A 28 -11.92 42.59 -16.17
CA ASN A 28 -13.01 42.77 -17.13
C ASN A 28 -13.88 41.52 -17.41
N ASN A 29 -13.84 40.46 -16.58
CA ASN A 29 -14.64 39.24 -16.81
C ASN A 29 -15.13 38.59 -15.51
N PRO A 30 -16.23 37.81 -15.54
CA PRO A 30 -16.72 37.08 -14.36
C PRO A 30 -15.62 36.18 -13.80
N LEU A 31 -15.52 36.15 -12.45
CA LEU A 31 -14.61 35.36 -11.61
C LEU A 31 -13.78 34.32 -12.38
N PRO A 32 -12.45 34.48 -12.50
CA PRO A 32 -11.64 33.56 -13.29
C PRO A 32 -11.81 32.13 -12.77
N VAL A 33 -12.29 31.29 -13.68
CA VAL A 33 -12.51 29.88 -13.46
C VAL A 33 -11.17 29.19 -13.66
N PHE A 34 -10.47 28.88 -12.57
CA PHE A 34 -9.22 28.14 -12.68
C PHE A 34 -9.48 26.65 -12.81
N SER A 35 -8.89 26.05 -13.85
CA SER A 35 -8.83 24.60 -13.98
C SER A 35 -7.89 24.03 -12.92
N ILE A 36 -8.08 22.77 -12.57
CA ILE A 36 -7.15 22.05 -11.70
C ILE A 36 -5.71 22.05 -12.25
N GLU A 37 -5.56 22.05 -13.57
CA GLU A 37 -4.28 22.16 -14.27
C GLU A 37 -3.59 23.48 -13.95
N THR A 38 -4.36 24.57 -13.84
CA THR A 38 -3.81 25.87 -13.44
C THR A 38 -3.24 25.82 -12.02
N VAL A 39 -3.90 25.10 -11.10
CA VAL A 39 -3.39 24.91 -9.74
C VAL A 39 -2.05 24.17 -9.75
N PHE A 40 -1.93 23.10 -10.53
CA PHE A 40 -0.67 22.37 -10.64
C PHE A 40 0.44 23.21 -11.26
N ASN A 41 0.15 23.99 -12.31
CA ASN A 41 1.12 24.91 -12.92
C ASN A 41 1.62 25.96 -11.92
N VAL A 42 0.73 26.50 -11.08
CA VAL A 42 1.10 27.44 -10.02
C VAL A 42 2.01 26.79 -8.99
N ILE A 43 1.70 25.56 -8.55
CA ILE A 43 2.58 24.82 -7.62
C ILE A 43 3.95 24.54 -8.27
N GLU A 44 3.96 24.17 -9.54
CA GLU A 44 5.18 23.89 -10.33
C GLU A 44 6.08 25.11 -10.49
N SER A 45 5.49 26.31 -10.58
CA SER A 45 6.26 27.56 -10.63
C SER A 45 7.03 27.85 -9.34
N GLY A 46 6.67 27.20 -8.23
CA GLY A 46 7.21 27.46 -6.89
C GLY A 46 6.77 28.79 -6.27
N LYS A 47 6.00 29.62 -6.99
CA LYS A 47 5.51 30.93 -6.54
C LYS A 47 4.05 30.82 -6.14
N TYR A 48 3.79 30.34 -4.93
CA TYR A 48 2.44 30.22 -4.40
C TYR A 48 2.40 30.49 -2.90
N ASP A 49 1.25 30.94 -2.41
CA ASP A 49 0.96 30.94 -0.99
C ASP A 49 0.47 29.55 -0.57
N LEU A 50 1.17 28.92 0.38
CA LEU A 50 0.88 27.55 0.79
C LEU A 50 -0.50 27.43 1.44
N ASN A 51 -0.93 28.40 2.25
CA ASN A 51 -2.23 28.36 2.94
C ASN A 51 -3.38 28.39 1.94
N ASN A 52 -3.23 29.21 0.92
CA ASN A 52 -4.14 29.35 -0.19
C ASN A 52 -4.29 28.05 -1.01
N ILE A 53 -3.19 27.40 -1.37
CA ILE A 53 -3.25 26.11 -2.08
C ILE A 53 -3.83 25.01 -1.18
N MET A 54 -3.52 25.00 0.12
CA MET A 54 -4.15 24.07 1.07
C MET A 54 -5.66 24.29 1.13
N LEU A 55 -6.14 25.53 1.25
CA LEU A 55 -7.58 25.86 1.31
C LEU A 55 -8.32 25.37 0.06
N VAL A 56 -7.71 25.51 -1.12
CA VAL A 56 -8.24 24.97 -2.38
C VAL A 56 -8.42 23.45 -2.31
N ALA A 57 -7.40 22.73 -1.85
CA ALA A 57 -7.48 21.28 -1.70
C ALA A 57 -8.53 20.87 -0.66
N GLU A 58 -8.65 21.58 0.46
CA GLU A 58 -9.68 21.31 1.47
C GLU A 58 -11.08 21.48 0.91
N ASN A 59 -11.35 22.59 0.23
CA ASN A 59 -12.65 22.85 -0.36
C ASN A 59 -12.97 21.85 -1.48
N GLY A 60 -11.97 21.43 -2.24
CA GLY A 60 -12.13 20.37 -3.24
C GLY A 60 -12.51 19.01 -2.64
N MET A 61 -12.00 18.68 -1.45
CA MET A 61 -12.38 17.47 -0.70
C MET A 61 -13.85 17.47 -0.24
N LEU A 62 -14.46 18.65 -0.04
CA LEU A 62 -15.86 18.81 0.38
C LEU A 62 -16.87 18.72 -0.77
N THR A 63 -16.41 18.71 -2.02
CA THR A 63 -17.30 18.64 -3.18
C THR A 63 -18.02 17.29 -3.28
N ASN A 64 -18.97 17.13 -4.20
CA ASN A 64 -19.49 15.79 -4.57
C ASN A 64 -18.85 15.25 -5.85
N ASP A 65 -17.94 16.00 -6.45
CA ASP A 65 -17.28 15.61 -7.69
C ASP A 65 -16.05 14.77 -7.38
N VAL A 66 -16.10 13.53 -7.86
CA VAL A 66 -15.07 12.52 -7.64
C VAL A 66 -13.72 12.94 -8.20
N TYR A 67 -13.72 13.59 -9.37
CA TYR A 67 -12.51 14.08 -10.01
C TYR A 67 -11.89 15.22 -9.18
N ILE A 68 -12.69 16.17 -8.71
CA ILE A 68 -12.17 17.25 -7.85
C ILE A 68 -11.60 16.71 -6.54
N LYS A 69 -12.29 15.75 -5.88
CA LYS A 69 -11.74 15.11 -4.67
C LYS A 69 -10.41 14.42 -4.93
N GLU A 70 -10.34 13.60 -5.98
CA GLU A 70 -9.12 12.91 -6.36
C GLU A 70 -7.96 13.90 -6.56
N LYS A 71 -8.22 14.99 -7.30
CA LYS A 71 -7.19 15.99 -7.56
C LYS A 71 -6.80 16.81 -6.33
N SER A 72 -7.73 16.99 -5.39
CA SER A 72 -7.43 17.63 -4.11
C SER A 72 -6.45 16.81 -3.28
N ILE A 73 -6.57 15.48 -3.31
CA ILE A 73 -5.57 14.57 -2.71
C ILE A 73 -4.24 14.67 -3.46
N ASP A 74 -4.27 14.73 -4.79
CA ASP A 74 -3.05 14.88 -5.60
C ASP A 74 -2.31 16.20 -5.32
N ILE A 75 -3.02 17.29 -5.02
CA ILE A 75 -2.41 18.57 -4.60
C ILE A 75 -1.56 18.39 -3.35
N TYR A 76 -2.08 17.75 -2.30
CA TYR A 76 -1.30 17.47 -1.09
C TYR A 76 -0.05 16.64 -1.39
N ARG A 77 -0.18 15.61 -2.24
CA ARG A 77 0.96 14.81 -2.68
C ARG A 77 2.01 15.66 -3.39
N TYR A 78 1.58 16.61 -4.22
CA TYR A 78 2.46 17.49 -4.96
C TYR A 78 3.18 18.48 -4.05
N LEU A 79 2.46 19.12 -3.12
CA LEU A 79 3.02 20.01 -2.12
C LEU A 79 4.11 19.32 -1.30
N LEU A 80 3.91 18.05 -0.93
CA LEU A 80 4.87 17.24 -0.18
C LEU A 80 6.09 16.76 -0.99
N ARG A 81 6.26 17.17 -2.25
CA ARG A 81 7.52 16.94 -2.99
C ARG A 81 8.65 17.84 -2.49
N SER A 82 8.32 19.08 -2.10
CA SER A 82 9.29 20.03 -1.54
C SER A 82 9.72 19.61 -0.12
N ASP A 83 11.02 19.59 0.14
CA ASP A 83 11.58 19.25 1.45
C ASP A 83 11.24 20.28 2.54
N GLU A 84 11.05 21.54 2.14
CA GLU A 84 10.58 22.59 3.05
C GLU A 84 9.14 22.31 3.51
N ASN A 85 8.26 21.98 2.55
CA ASN A 85 6.86 21.67 2.84
C ASN A 85 6.71 20.44 3.74
N LYS A 86 7.59 19.44 3.63
CA LYS A 86 7.59 18.25 4.50
C LYS A 86 7.81 18.58 5.98
N LYS A 87 8.31 19.77 6.31
CA LYS A 87 8.49 20.23 7.70
C LYS A 87 7.27 21.01 8.22
N ASN A 88 6.34 21.40 7.34
CA ASN A 88 5.17 22.17 7.72
C ASN A 88 4.12 21.28 8.39
N LYS A 89 3.94 21.44 9.70
CA LYS A 89 3.03 20.62 10.51
C LYS A 89 1.57 20.72 10.06
N ILE A 90 1.09 21.92 9.73
CA ILE A 90 -0.29 22.17 9.30
C ILE A 90 -0.57 21.45 7.98
N LEU A 91 0.37 21.52 7.03
CA LEU A 91 0.27 20.79 5.76
C LEU A 91 0.19 19.28 5.99
N LEU A 92 1.02 18.74 6.88
CA LEU A 92 1.02 17.30 7.19
C LEU A 92 -0.29 16.85 7.83
N GLU A 93 -0.84 17.64 8.76
CA GLU A 93 -2.13 17.36 9.39
C GLU A 93 -3.27 17.35 8.37
N LYS A 94 -3.32 18.35 7.48
CA LYS A 94 -4.34 18.45 6.41
C LYS A 94 -4.18 17.33 5.36
N ALA A 95 -2.96 17.03 4.95
CA ALA A 95 -2.67 15.93 4.04
C ALA A 95 -3.08 14.57 4.63
N LEU A 96 -2.81 14.34 5.92
CA LEU A 96 -3.25 13.14 6.62
C LEU A 96 -4.78 13.04 6.68
N ALA A 97 -5.47 14.14 7.01
CA ALA A 97 -6.93 14.17 7.02
C ALA A 97 -7.51 13.83 5.64
N ALA A 98 -6.95 14.39 4.57
CA ALA A 98 -7.35 14.09 3.20
C ALA A 98 -7.11 12.62 2.82
N ALA A 99 -5.96 12.06 3.20
CA ALA A 99 -5.64 10.65 2.98
C ALA A 99 -6.63 9.71 3.70
N LYS A 100 -6.96 10.02 4.97
CA LYS A 100 -7.96 9.26 5.75
C LYS A 100 -9.33 9.28 5.07
N ILE A 101 -9.82 10.45 4.72
CA ILE A 101 -11.11 10.59 4.03
C ILE A 101 -11.10 9.80 2.72
N GLY A 102 -10.04 9.92 1.92
CA GLY A 102 -9.96 9.28 0.62
C GLY A 102 -9.81 7.75 0.67
N ALA A 103 -9.07 7.19 1.63
CA ALA A 103 -8.82 5.75 1.70
C ALA A 103 -10.09 4.93 2.02
N PHE A 104 -10.94 5.50 2.89
CA PHE A 104 -12.21 4.90 3.30
C PHE A 104 -13.41 5.44 2.50
N TYR A 105 -13.16 6.25 1.46
CA TYR A 105 -14.21 6.70 0.55
C TYR A 105 -14.85 5.52 -0.19
N ASP A 106 -16.10 5.69 -0.65
CA ASP A 106 -16.95 4.64 -1.21
C ASP A 106 -16.24 3.75 -2.26
N ILE A 107 -16.52 2.45 -2.21
CA ILE A 107 -15.93 1.37 -3.01
C ILE A 107 -16.10 1.60 -4.51
N ILE A 108 -17.16 2.28 -4.93
CA ILE A 108 -17.45 2.57 -6.34
C ILE A 108 -16.37 3.45 -6.98
N PHE A 109 -15.78 4.39 -6.23
CA PHE A 109 -14.82 5.37 -6.74
C PHE A 109 -13.40 5.01 -6.33
N GLY A 110 -12.89 3.93 -6.90
CA GLY A 110 -11.56 3.44 -6.59
C GLY A 110 -10.43 4.47 -6.80
N SER A 111 -10.58 5.43 -7.71
CA SER A 111 -9.50 6.40 -8.03
C SER A 111 -9.14 7.28 -6.82
N ILE A 112 -10.13 7.76 -6.06
CA ILE A 112 -9.93 8.51 -4.81
C ILE A 112 -9.12 7.67 -3.82
N ARG A 113 -9.52 6.40 -3.61
CA ARG A 113 -8.80 5.48 -2.73
C ARG A 113 -7.37 5.26 -3.21
N GLY A 114 -7.18 5.08 -4.52
CA GLY A 114 -5.86 4.97 -5.12
C GLY A 114 -4.99 6.18 -4.78
N SER A 115 -5.46 7.39 -5.02
CA SER A 115 -4.72 8.62 -4.71
C SER A 115 -4.46 8.77 -3.22
N ALA A 116 -5.41 8.38 -2.36
CA ALA A 116 -5.24 8.39 -0.91
C ALA A 116 -4.16 7.44 -0.41
N LEU A 117 -4.12 6.21 -0.92
CA LEU A 117 -3.06 5.24 -0.59
C LEU A 117 -1.69 5.76 -1.03
N HIS A 118 -1.60 6.39 -2.20
CA HIS A 118 -0.36 7.01 -2.66
C HIS A 118 0.04 8.20 -1.77
N LEU A 119 -0.92 9.00 -1.28
CA LEU A 119 -0.62 10.05 -0.31
C LEU A 119 -0.14 9.45 1.02
N PHE A 120 -0.74 8.37 1.50
CA PHE A 120 -0.24 7.63 2.66
C PHE A 120 1.19 7.12 2.47
N GLU A 121 1.56 6.59 1.30
CA GLU A 121 2.95 6.18 1.05
C GLU A 121 3.94 7.35 1.21
N VAL A 122 3.57 8.54 0.77
CA VAL A 122 4.39 9.76 0.95
C VAL A 122 4.49 10.13 2.43
N LEU A 123 3.35 10.12 3.16
CA LEU A 123 3.31 10.42 4.59
C LEU A 123 4.12 9.42 5.42
N VAL A 124 4.02 8.12 5.11
CA VAL A 124 4.79 7.05 5.75
C VAL A 124 6.28 7.26 5.56
N LYS A 125 6.73 7.66 4.35
CA LYS A 125 8.16 7.98 4.10
C LYS A 125 8.66 9.09 5.03
N ILE A 126 7.80 10.05 5.37
CA ILE A 126 8.08 11.16 6.29
C ILE A 126 7.88 10.76 7.76
N GLY A 127 7.21 9.63 8.03
CA GLY A 127 6.95 9.12 9.38
C GLY A 127 5.63 9.58 10.00
N VAL A 128 4.70 10.10 9.19
CA VAL A 128 3.41 10.63 9.63
C VAL A 128 2.28 9.64 9.37
N GLY A 129 1.35 9.53 10.32
CA GLY A 129 0.10 8.77 10.14
C GLY A 129 0.30 7.27 9.94
N LEU A 130 1.31 6.68 10.60
CA LEU A 130 1.68 5.27 10.39
C LEU A 130 0.52 4.31 10.72
N ASP A 131 -0.19 4.54 11.82
CA ASP A 131 -1.32 3.68 12.22
C ASP A 131 -2.52 3.84 11.28
N ASP A 132 -2.78 5.07 10.81
CA ASP A 132 -3.81 5.32 9.80
C ASP A 132 -3.47 4.64 8.46
N ALA A 133 -2.20 4.66 8.06
CA ALA A 133 -1.72 3.99 6.86
C ALA A 133 -1.85 2.47 6.95
N VAL A 134 -1.61 1.88 8.13
CA VAL A 134 -1.87 0.45 8.39
C VAL A 134 -3.35 0.15 8.15
N ALA A 135 -4.25 0.89 8.81
CA ALA A 135 -5.68 0.69 8.68
C ALA A 135 -6.16 0.82 7.22
N ALA A 136 -5.60 1.79 6.47
CA ALA A 136 -5.91 1.99 5.06
C ALA A 136 -5.44 0.82 4.17
N ALA A 137 -4.23 0.30 4.43
CA ALA A 137 -3.69 -0.86 3.71
C ALA A 137 -4.50 -2.13 4.00
N GLU A 138 -4.78 -2.40 5.28
CA GLU A 138 -5.62 -3.53 5.73
C GLU A 138 -7.01 -3.48 5.09
N PHE A 139 -7.64 -2.31 5.11
CA PHE A 139 -8.95 -2.14 4.50
C PHE A 139 -8.94 -2.41 3.00
N THR A 140 -7.86 -2.05 2.30
CA THR A 140 -7.82 -2.11 0.84
C THR A 140 -7.46 -3.50 0.31
N ILE A 141 -6.53 -4.21 0.95
CA ILE A 141 -5.86 -5.39 0.39
C ILE A 141 -6.83 -6.54 0.05
N PHE A 142 -7.91 -6.71 0.82
CA PHE A 142 -8.89 -7.79 0.64
C PHE A 142 -10.23 -7.36 0.05
N LYS A 143 -10.41 -6.08 -0.27
CA LYS A 143 -11.67 -5.62 -0.87
C LYS A 143 -11.81 -6.12 -2.31
N ARG A 144 -13.05 -6.16 -2.80
CA ARG A 144 -13.35 -6.41 -4.22
C ARG A 144 -13.14 -5.13 -5.03
N ASN A 145 -11.89 -4.70 -5.11
CA ASN A 145 -11.42 -3.52 -5.80
C ASN A 145 -10.44 -3.94 -6.91
N GLY A 146 -10.20 -3.05 -7.87
CA GLY A 146 -9.28 -3.30 -8.97
C GLY A 146 -7.87 -3.71 -8.51
N PHE A 147 -7.22 -4.55 -9.32
CA PHE A 147 -5.89 -5.11 -9.07
C PHE A 147 -4.84 -4.07 -8.66
N HIS A 148 -4.90 -2.88 -9.26
CA HIS A 148 -4.00 -1.76 -8.98
C HIS A 148 -4.12 -1.20 -7.57
N TYR A 149 -5.30 -1.25 -6.93
CA TYR A 149 -5.46 -0.78 -5.56
C TYR A 149 -4.87 -1.75 -4.55
N ARG A 150 -4.96 -3.05 -4.83
CA ARG A 150 -4.32 -4.08 -4.00
C ARG A 150 -2.80 -3.99 -4.09
N ASN A 151 -2.24 -3.72 -5.27
CA ASN A 151 -0.81 -3.42 -5.42
C ASN A 151 -0.40 -2.25 -4.54
N ARG A 152 -1.14 -1.13 -4.57
CA ARG A 152 -0.83 0.02 -3.71
C ARG A 152 -0.95 -0.30 -2.21
N ALA A 153 -1.88 -1.15 -1.81
CA ALA A 153 -1.96 -1.61 -0.42
C ALA A 153 -0.71 -2.41 -0.02
N LEU A 154 -0.21 -3.28 -0.90
CA LEU A 154 1.05 -4.00 -0.71
C LEU A 154 2.25 -3.04 -0.66
N ASP A 155 2.33 -2.08 -1.59
CA ASP A 155 3.38 -1.06 -1.62
C ASP A 155 3.39 -0.22 -0.33
N LEU A 156 2.21 0.08 0.20
CA LEU A 156 2.05 0.77 1.49
C LEU A 156 2.55 -0.09 2.66
N PHE A 157 2.26 -1.39 2.69
CA PHE A 157 2.86 -2.30 3.68
C PHE A 157 4.39 -2.34 3.57
N VAL A 158 4.94 -2.39 2.37
CA VAL A 158 6.40 -2.34 2.14
C VAL A 158 6.98 -1.02 2.68
N ALA A 159 6.31 0.10 2.46
CA ALA A 159 6.73 1.39 3.01
C ALA A 159 6.70 1.40 4.55
N LEU A 160 5.68 0.79 5.16
CA LEU A 160 5.55 0.64 6.61
C LEU A 160 6.64 -0.28 7.20
N PHE A 161 6.96 -1.39 6.53
CA PHE A 161 8.05 -2.30 6.93
C PHE A 161 9.41 -1.60 6.94
N LYS A 162 9.69 -0.74 5.95
CA LYS A 162 10.90 0.11 5.94
C LYS A 162 10.97 1.07 7.13
N LYS A 163 9.85 1.36 7.79
CA LYS A 163 9.77 2.14 9.02
C LYS A 163 9.71 1.28 10.30
N GLY A 164 9.86 -0.04 10.16
CA GLY A 164 9.79 -0.96 11.29
C GLY A 164 8.38 -1.07 11.89
N LYS A 165 7.33 -0.82 11.09
CA LYS A 165 5.92 -0.85 11.51
C LYS A 165 5.13 -1.90 10.76
N ALA A 166 3.92 -2.17 11.23
CA ALA A 166 2.91 -3.00 10.57
C ALA A 166 3.19 -4.51 10.47
N PHE A 167 4.24 -5.03 11.11
CA PHE A 167 4.61 -6.44 10.99
C PHE A 167 3.53 -7.38 11.54
N ASP A 168 3.01 -7.12 12.75
CA ASP A 168 1.97 -7.96 13.36
C ASP A 168 0.65 -7.89 12.60
N GLN A 169 0.29 -6.69 12.12
CA GLN A 169 -0.89 -6.47 11.28
C GLN A 169 -0.78 -7.23 9.96
N ALA A 170 0.35 -7.11 9.27
CA ALA A 170 0.61 -7.89 8.06
C ALA A 170 0.55 -9.39 8.34
N PHE A 171 1.10 -9.85 9.46
CA PHE A 171 1.05 -11.25 9.87
C PHE A 171 -0.40 -11.73 10.07
N ASN A 172 -1.21 -10.96 10.82
CA ASN A 172 -2.63 -11.26 11.04
C ASN A 172 -3.43 -11.29 9.73
N LEU A 173 -3.12 -10.39 8.80
CA LEU A 173 -3.72 -10.41 7.47
C LEU A 173 -3.30 -11.66 6.70
N VAL A 174 -2.03 -12.05 6.78
CA VAL A 174 -1.55 -13.29 6.14
C VAL A 174 -2.32 -14.48 6.67
N GLU A 175 -2.41 -14.62 7.99
CA GLU A 175 -3.18 -15.71 8.62
C GLU A 175 -4.64 -15.74 8.16
N LYS A 176 -5.30 -14.58 7.98
CA LYS A 176 -6.69 -14.55 7.49
C LYS A 176 -6.80 -14.83 6.00
N GLY A 177 -5.90 -14.26 5.21
CA GLY A 177 -5.99 -14.24 3.75
C GLY A 177 -5.78 -15.59 3.09
N ILE A 178 -5.00 -16.48 3.72
CA ILE A 178 -4.74 -17.83 3.20
C ILE A 178 -5.97 -18.75 3.22
N PHE A 179 -6.99 -18.42 4.03
CA PHE A 179 -8.23 -19.21 4.12
C PHE A 179 -9.34 -18.69 3.20
N ILE A 180 -9.10 -17.58 2.48
CA ILE A 180 -10.10 -17.01 1.60
C ILE A 180 -10.10 -17.79 0.30
N GLU A 181 -11.24 -18.35 -0.11
CA GLU A 181 -11.40 -19.17 -1.34
C GLU A 181 -11.12 -18.42 -2.65
N ASN A 182 -10.79 -17.12 -2.58
CA ASN A 182 -10.44 -16.31 -3.72
C ASN A 182 -8.94 -16.42 -4.02
N SER A 183 -8.58 -17.11 -5.11
CA SER A 183 -7.19 -17.30 -5.54
C SER A 183 -6.41 -15.98 -5.71
N PHE A 184 -7.06 -14.89 -6.13
CA PHE A 184 -6.40 -13.59 -6.18
C PHE A 184 -6.06 -13.04 -4.79
N VAL A 185 -6.92 -13.27 -3.80
CA VAL A 185 -6.64 -12.87 -2.42
C VAL A 185 -5.52 -13.72 -1.83
N ILE A 186 -5.54 -15.04 -2.04
CA ILE A 186 -4.46 -15.94 -1.61
C ILE A 186 -3.12 -15.49 -2.19
N ARG A 187 -3.05 -15.23 -3.50
CA ARG A 187 -1.82 -14.76 -4.15
C ARG A 187 -1.30 -13.45 -3.53
N ARG A 188 -2.17 -12.49 -3.24
CA ARG A 188 -1.75 -11.23 -2.62
C ARG A 188 -1.32 -11.38 -1.18
N THR A 189 -1.95 -12.31 -0.48
CA THR A 189 -1.59 -12.69 0.87
C THR A 189 -0.18 -13.29 0.90
N LEU A 190 0.15 -14.13 -0.08
CA LEU A 190 1.50 -14.68 -0.26
C LEU A 190 2.55 -13.61 -0.57
N GLU A 191 2.23 -12.69 -1.49
CA GLU A 191 3.13 -11.59 -1.82
C GLU A 191 3.36 -10.65 -0.62
N LEU A 192 2.33 -10.42 0.21
CA LEU A 192 2.50 -9.71 1.49
C LEU A 192 3.42 -10.49 2.43
N PHE A 193 3.26 -11.82 2.49
CA PHE A 193 4.07 -12.67 3.35
C PHE A 193 5.54 -12.70 2.91
N ASP A 194 5.81 -12.72 1.61
CA ASP A 194 7.16 -12.62 1.05
C ASP A 194 7.87 -11.35 1.50
N GLU A 195 7.21 -10.20 1.35
CA GLU A 195 7.79 -8.92 1.77
C GLU A 195 7.95 -8.88 3.29
N LEU A 196 7.00 -9.43 4.06
CA LEU A 196 7.11 -9.53 5.51
C LEU A 196 8.36 -10.34 5.94
N ILE A 197 8.61 -11.50 5.32
CA ILE A 197 9.79 -12.33 5.58
C ILE A 197 11.07 -11.61 5.16
N LYS A 198 11.06 -10.89 4.05
CA LYS A 198 12.22 -10.12 3.58
C LYS A 198 12.62 -8.99 4.53
N TYR A 199 11.65 -8.26 5.10
CA TYR A 199 11.94 -7.14 6.00
C TYR A 199 12.09 -7.55 7.48
N ASN A 200 11.36 -8.57 7.94
CA ASN A 200 11.32 -8.95 9.36
C ASN A 200 11.72 -10.40 9.64
N GLY A 201 12.16 -11.16 8.63
CA GLY A 201 12.43 -12.59 8.73
C GLY A 201 13.35 -12.96 9.88
N LYS A 202 14.44 -12.22 10.10
CA LYS A 202 15.35 -12.51 11.24
C LYS A 202 14.64 -12.43 12.60
N ASN A 203 13.81 -11.41 12.82
CA ASN A 203 13.08 -11.25 14.07
C ASN A 203 11.96 -12.29 14.20
N LEU A 204 11.24 -12.56 13.10
CA LEU A 204 10.22 -13.60 13.04
C LEU A 204 10.79 -14.99 13.33
N MET A 205 12.03 -15.25 12.91
CA MET A 205 12.72 -16.52 13.15
C MET A 205 13.36 -16.62 14.53
N ALA A 206 13.67 -15.49 15.17
CA ALA A 206 14.22 -15.44 16.52
C ALA A 206 13.14 -15.59 17.61
N ASN A 207 11.89 -15.22 17.29
CA ASN A 207 10.74 -15.35 18.19
C ASN A 207 10.00 -16.68 17.92
N LEU A 208 9.91 -17.54 18.94
CA LEU A 208 9.27 -18.87 18.81
C LEU A 208 7.78 -18.77 18.46
N ASP A 209 7.05 -17.79 18.98
CA ASP A 209 5.62 -17.60 18.68
C ASP A 209 5.41 -17.14 17.25
N SER A 210 6.15 -16.12 16.80
CA SER A 210 6.15 -15.69 15.40
C SER A 210 6.52 -16.83 14.46
N PHE A 211 7.52 -17.62 14.86
CA PHE A 211 7.93 -18.81 14.13
C PHE A 211 6.78 -19.82 14.05
N ASN A 212 6.15 -20.19 15.15
CA ASN A 212 5.01 -21.13 15.19
C ASN A 212 3.83 -20.65 14.36
N ARG A 213 3.55 -19.34 14.36
CA ARG A 213 2.52 -18.76 13.50
C ARG A 213 2.86 -18.92 12.02
N VAL A 214 4.14 -18.78 11.65
CA VAL A 214 4.60 -19.05 10.27
C VAL A 214 4.31 -20.50 9.90
N LEU A 215 4.60 -21.44 10.80
CA LEU A 215 4.33 -22.88 10.59
C LEU A 215 2.85 -23.14 10.38
N LYS A 216 2.00 -22.50 11.20
CA LYS A 216 0.55 -22.61 11.09
C LYS A 216 0.05 -22.07 9.75
N ILE A 217 0.59 -20.97 9.24
CA ILE A 217 0.25 -20.46 7.90
C ILE A 217 0.56 -21.51 6.84
N PHE A 218 1.75 -22.11 6.90
CA PHE A 218 2.17 -23.16 5.97
C PHE A 218 1.26 -24.38 6.05
N ASP A 219 1.09 -24.98 7.24
CA ASP A 219 0.28 -26.18 7.46
C ASP A 219 -1.15 -26.00 6.92
N ASN A 220 -1.73 -24.81 7.08
CA ASN A 220 -3.06 -24.52 6.58
C ASN A 220 -3.10 -24.32 5.07
N ALA A 221 -2.14 -23.58 4.54
CA ALA A 221 -2.18 -23.27 3.13
C ALA A 221 -1.89 -24.47 2.24
N PHE A 222 -1.15 -25.46 2.75
CA PHE A 222 -0.94 -26.76 2.08
C PHE A 222 -2.22 -27.57 1.82
N ASN A 223 -3.34 -27.23 2.46
CA ASN A 223 -4.62 -27.94 2.30
C ASN A 223 -5.53 -27.37 1.19
N TYR A 224 -5.24 -26.18 0.66
CA TYR A 224 -6.20 -25.40 -0.15
C TYR A 224 -5.70 -24.97 -1.53
N SER A 225 -4.52 -25.41 -1.96
CA SER A 225 -3.75 -24.65 -2.93
C SER A 225 -3.53 -25.34 -4.28
N ASP A 226 -3.71 -24.56 -5.34
CA ASP A 226 -3.23 -24.87 -6.69
C ASP A 226 -1.70 -24.98 -6.76
N SER A 227 -1.18 -25.49 -7.88
CA SER A 227 0.26 -25.72 -8.07
C SER A 227 1.12 -24.46 -7.89
N TYR A 228 0.61 -23.28 -8.29
CA TYR A 228 1.29 -21.99 -8.13
C TYR A 228 1.50 -21.66 -6.65
N THR A 229 0.42 -21.76 -5.89
CA THR A 229 0.40 -21.42 -4.47
C THR A 229 1.37 -22.33 -3.71
N ILE A 230 1.38 -23.63 -4.00
CA ILE A 230 2.31 -24.55 -3.32
C ILE A 230 3.76 -24.30 -3.74
N SER A 231 4.01 -23.95 -5.01
CA SER A 231 5.35 -23.56 -5.48
C SER A 231 5.87 -22.37 -4.68
N ARG A 232 5.02 -21.35 -4.50
CA ARG A 232 5.40 -20.13 -3.77
C ARG A 232 5.65 -20.41 -2.30
N TYR A 233 4.80 -21.19 -1.63
CA TYR A 233 5.06 -21.60 -0.24
C TYR A 233 6.38 -22.35 -0.08
N SER A 234 6.69 -23.24 -1.02
CA SER A 234 7.93 -24.02 -0.99
C SER A 234 9.17 -23.12 -1.10
N GLU A 235 9.09 -22.03 -1.88
CA GLU A 235 10.15 -21.00 -1.94
C GLU A 235 10.28 -20.23 -0.62
N ILE A 236 9.16 -19.82 -0.01
CA ILE A 236 9.19 -19.08 1.26
C ILE A 236 9.80 -19.95 2.37
N LEU A 237 9.45 -21.23 2.44
CA LEU A 237 10.06 -22.20 3.37
C LEU A 237 11.57 -22.31 3.16
N LEU A 238 12.00 -22.36 1.90
CA LEU A 238 13.42 -22.41 1.57
C LEU A 238 14.14 -21.13 2.02
N ASP A 239 13.55 -19.96 1.81
CA ASP A 239 14.14 -18.70 2.25
C ASP A 239 14.21 -18.61 3.78
N ILE A 240 13.18 -19.10 4.47
CA ILE A 240 13.17 -19.27 5.92
C ILE A 240 14.29 -20.22 6.38
N ALA A 241 14.45 -21.38 5.73
CA ALA A 241 15.48 -22.37 6.04
C ALA A 241 16.89 -21.76 5.90
N LYS A 242 17.13 -20.99 4.82
CA LYS A 242 18.40 -20.26 4.61
C LYS A 242 18.67 -19.23 5.71
N MET A 243 17.64 -18.51 6.18
CA MET A 243 17.78 -17.51 7.24
C MET A 243 18.20 -18.12 8.59
N LYS A 244 17.84 -19.38 8.84
CA LYS A 244 18.12 -20.08 10.11
C LYS A 244 19.54 -20.63 10.27
N ASN A 245 20.42 -20.49 9.28
CA ASN A 245 21.84 -20.86 9.46
C ASN A 245 22.59 -19.96 10.49
N LYS A 246 21.92 -18.99 11.13
CA LYS A 246 22.48 -18.14 12.20
C LYS A 246 21.71 -18.11 13.53
N ALA A 247 20.53 -18.72 13.66
CA ALA A 247 19.65 -18.54 14.85
C ALA A 247 19.13 -19.86 15.50
N GLY A 248 19.70 -21.01 15.15
CA GLY A 248 19.26 -22.32 15.65
C GLY A 248 18.37 -23.08 14.66
N LYS A 249 18.21 -24.39 14.87
CA LYS A 249 17.58 -25.31 13.91
C LYS A 249 16.11 -24.94 13.63
N LEU A 250 15.68 -25.02 12.38
CA LEU A 250 14.24 -25.11 12.04
C LEU A 250 13.71 -26.40 12.72
N PRO A 251 12.50 -26.43 13.29
CA PRO A 251 11.94 -27.69 13.77
C PRO A 251 11.92 -28.70 12.63
N GLN A 252 12.60 -29.82 12.85
CA GLN A 252 12.77 -30.90 11.90
C GLN A 252 11.42 -31.35 11.31
N GLU A 253 10.37 -31.30 12.14
CA GLU A 253 9.00 -31.62 11.77
C GLU A 253 8.52 -30.83 10.54
N LEU A 254 8.85 -29.54 10.42
CA LEU A 254 8.43 -28.76 9.26
C LEU A 254 9.23 -29.01 8.02
N ILE A 255 10.53 -29.25 8.17
CA ILE A 255 11.35 -29.64 7.02
C ILE A 255 10.79 -30.94 6.46
N ASN A 256 10.48 -31.90 7.34
CA ASN A 256 9.89 -33.18 6.95
C ASN A 256 8.49 -33.00 6.31
N LYS A 257 7.57 -32.25 6.93
CA LYS A 257 6.25 -31.94 6.35
C LYS A 257 6.35 -31.30 4.97
N SER A 258 7.27 -30.34 4.81
CA SER A 258 7.52 -29.66 3.54
C SER A 258 8.07 -30.61 2.48
N LEU A 259 9.07 -31.44 2.85
CA LEU A 259 9.65 -32.45 1.98
C LEU A 259 8.61 -33.48 1.51
N ASP A 260 7.74 -33.95 2.41
CA ASP A 260 6.70 -34.92 2.09
C ASP A 260 5.66 -34.34 1.14
N LYS A 261 5.31 -33.05 1.27
CA LYS A 261 4.44 -32.40 0.29
C LYS A 261 5.13 -32.13 -1.05
N CYS A 262 6.42 -31.74 -1.07
CA CYS A 262 7.19 -31.69 -2.31
C CYS A 262 7.14 -33.05 -3.04
N LYS A 263 7.30 -34.17 -2.32
CA LYS A 263 7.17 -35.53 -2.91
C LYS A 263 5.77 -35.77 -3.48
N ILE A 264 4.71 -35.45 -2.73
CA ILE A 264 3.32 -35.61 -3.19
C ILE A 264 3.11 -34.82 -4.48
N ILE A 265 3.53 -33.56 -4.53
CA ILE A 265 3.36 -32.69 -5.70
C ILE A 265 4.11 -33.23 -6.92
N LEU A 266 5.39 -33.59 -6.74
CA LEU A 266 6.22 -34.19 -7.78
C LEU A 266 5.64 -35.51 -8.32
N SER A 267 4.83 -36.21 -7.51
CA SER A 267 4.15 -37.45 -7.88
C SER A 267 2.73 -37.26 -8.44
N THR A 268 2.06 -36.15 -8.12
CA THR A 268 0.62 -35.94 -8.40
C THR A 268 0.40 -35.03 -9.60
N TYR A 269 1.29 -34.06 -9.86
CA TYR A 269 1.10 -33.07 -10.90
C TYR A 269 2.15 -33.23 -12.00
N ASP A 270 1.71 -33.29 -13.25
CA ASP A 270 2.56 -33.18 -14.43
C ASP A 270 2.94 -31.69 -14.62
N LEU A 271 3.96 -31.27 -13.87
CA LEU A 271 4.32 -29.86 -13.75
C LEU A 271 5.39 -29.50 -14.77
N ASN A 272 5.11 -28.46 -15.56
CA ASN A 272 6.14 -27.69 -16.27
C ASN A 272 7.25 -27.18 -15.32
N ASP A 273 6.97 -27.12 -14.01
CA ASP A 273 7.87 -26.70 -12.93
C ASP A 273 8.50 -27.87 -12.14
N LYS A 274 8.45 -29.11 -12.63
CA LYS A 274 9.03 -30.28 -11.91
C LYS A 274 10.49 -30.04 -11.48
N SER A 275 11.31 -29.48 -12.36
CA SER A 275 12.71 -29.14 -12.08
C SER A 275 12.88 -28.13 -10.94
N LYS A 276 11.94 -27.18 -10.81
CA LYS A 276 11.90 -26.19 -9.73
C LYS A 276 11.62 -26.85 -8.39
N PHE A 277 10.61 -27.73 -8.32
CA PHE A 277 10.29 -28.48 -7.10
C PHE A 277 11.41 -29.44 -6.70
N GLU A 278 12.04 -30.12 -7.66
CA GLU A 278 13.22 -30.96 -7.39
C GLU A 278 14.38 -30.14 -6.81
N LYS A 279 14.61 -28.92 -7.33
CA LYS A 279 15.62 -28.01 -6.77
C LYS A 279 15.27 -27.61 -5.34
N ILE A 280 14.03 -27.23 -5.06
CA ILE A 280 13.59 -26.86 -3.70
C ILE A 280 13.73 -28.06 -2.75
N GLN A 281 13.31 -29.25 -3.16
CA GLN A 281 13.45 -30.47 -2.38
C GLN A 281 14.92 -30.78 -2.07
N LYS A 282 15.81 -30.72 -3.06
CA LYS A 282 17.26 -30.92 -2.87
C LYS A 282 17.85 -29.91 -1.90
N GLU A 283 17.43 -28.65 -1.96
CA GLU A 283 17.89 -27.64 -1.00
C GLU A 283 17.33 -27.90 0.40
N LEU A 284 16.04 -28.22 0.56
CA LEU A 284 15.43 -28.52 1.85
C LEU A 284 16.07 -29.72 2.54
N ILE A 285 16.48 -30.75 1.80
CA ILE A 285 17.22 -31.91 2.32
C ILE A 285 18.52 -31.50 3.01
N LYS A 286 19.19 -30.42 2.59
CA LYS A 286 20.42 -29.94 3.25
C LYS A 286 20.17 -29.38 4.65
N TYR A 287 18.94 -29.01 4.94
CA TYR A 287 18.52 -28.45 6.22
C TYR A 287 17.84 -29.49 7.12
N ALA A 288 17.43 -30.64 6.55
CA ALA A 288 16.88 -31.79 7.26
C ALA A 288 17.97 -32.60 7.97
#